data_AF-A0A6F8ZZY9-F1
#
_entry.id   AF-A0A6F8ZZY9-F1
#
_cell.length_a   1.000
_cell.length_b   1.000
_cell.length_c   1.000
_cell.angle_alpha   90.00
_cell.angle_beta   90.00
_cell.angle_gamma   90.00
#
_symmetry.space_group_name_H-M   'P 1'
#
loop_
_entity.id
_entity.type
_entity.pdbx_description
1 polymer ?
#
loop_
_entity_poly.entity_id
_entity_poly.type
_entity_poly.pdbx_seq_one_letter_code
_entity_poly.pdbx_strand_id
1 'polypeptide(L)'
;MVKYDGFDCVYGIELFKDERVSNPQVLTEKVVNNKIKEPHDAPELVGKAVEHLFEKEDGEKNEWRGMVLSRAPIMTNWYYITYKKDPVLYMYQLWDNYKAGDLRILPEAENKHLLPADRKPGEETESLVGKQVEYVTDKGVKKTGLVIYQHVTAVIITVD
;
A
#
# COMPACT_ATOMS: atom_id res chain seq x y z
N MET A 1 -10.77 2.90 6.30
CA MET A 1 -10.18 2.00 5.29
C MET A 1 -10.62 0.58 5.61
N VAL A 2 -10.95 -0.21 4.60
CA VAL A 2 -11.53 -1.55 4.74
C VAL A 2 -10.76 -2.51 3.83
N LYS A 3 -10.32 -3.65 4.39
CA LYS A 3 -9.87 -4.81 3.63
C LYS A 3 -11.04 -5.78 3.55
N TYR A 4 -11.48 -6.10 2.35
CA TYR A 4 -12.51 -7.12 2.13
C TYR A 4 -11.89 -8.52 1.98
N ASP A 5 -12.62 -9.53 2.41
CA ASP A 5 -12.23 -10.93 2.23
C ASP A 5 -12.20 -11.27 0.74
N GLY A 6 -11.14 -11.96 0.30
CA GLY A 6 -10.94 -12.32 -1.11
C GLY A 6 -10.44 -11.21 -2.04
N PHE A 7 -10.30 -9.96 -1.56
CA PHE A 7 -9.80 -8.84 -2.36
C PHE A 7 -8.49 -8.29 -1.82
N ASP A 8 -7.47 -8.13 -2.65
CA ASP A 8 -6.15 -7.67 -2.19
C ASP A 8 -6.06 -6.15 -1.98
N CYS A 9 -6.92 -5.39 -2.65
CA CYS A 9 -6.99 -3.94 -2.51
C CYS A 9 -7.56 -3.52 -1.16
N VAL A 10 -7.14 -2.35 -0.70
CA VAL A 10 -7.69 -1.67 0.48
C VAL A 10 -8.58 -0.52 0.04
N TYR A 11 -9.79 -0.48 0.56
CA TYR A 11 -10.82 0.46 0.12
C TYR A 11 -11.03 1.60 1.12
N GLY A 12 -11.17 2.82 0.62
CA GLY A 12 -11.64 3.98 1.38
C GLY A 12 -13.13 4.17 1.15
N ILE A 13 -13.96 3.91 2.17
CA ILE A 13 -15.42 4.06 2.10
C ILE A 13 -15.89 4.74 3.39
N GLU A 14 -16.75 5.75 3.27
CA GLU A 14 -17.46 6.35 4.39
C GLU A 14 -18.68 5.48 4.78
N LEU A 15 -18.44 4.35 5.47
CA LEU A 15 -19.43 3.29 5.71
C LEU A 15 -20.81 3.74 6.24
N PHE A 16 -20.89 4.85 6.97
CA PHE A 16 -22.13 5.35 7.57
C PHE A 16 -22.77 6.52 6.81
N LYS A 17 -22.15 6.97 5.71
CA LYS A 17 -22.64 8.08 4.87
C LYS A 17 -22.86 7.66 3.42
N ASP A 18 -22.14 6.65 2.95
CA ASP A 18 -22.24 6.16 1.58
C ASP A 18 -23.56 5.40 1.37
N GLU A 19 -24.44 5.93 0.51
CA GLU A 19 -25.78 5.38 0.24
C GLU A 19 -25.74 3.97 -0.38
N ARG A 20 -24.61 3.56 -0.94
CA ARG A 20 -24.42 2.20 -1.49
C ARG A 20 -24.24 1.17 -0.38
N VAL A 21 -23.86 1.59 0.83
CA VAL A 21 -23.70 0.71 1.99
C VAL A 21 -25.04 0.60 2.71
N SER A 22 -25.54 -0.63 2.82
CA SER A 22 -26.81 -0.92 3.51
C SER A 22 -26.60 -1.91 4.63
N ASN A 23 -27.32 -1.72 5.74
CA ASN A 23 -27.33 -2.60 6.92
C ASN A 23 -25.92 -2.98 7.43
N PRO A 24 -25.02 -2.01 7.73
CA PRO A 24 -23.70 -2.33 8.28
C PRO A 24 -23.85 -2.97 9.66
N GLN A 25 -23.25 -4.15 9.84
CA GLN A 25 -23.23 -4.88 11.11
C GLN A 25 -21.80 -5.20 11.53
N VAL A 26 -21.53 -5.10 12.82
CA VAL A 26 -20.25 -5.51 13.40
C VAL A 26 -20.35 -6.98 13.75
N LEU A 27 -19.52 -7.78 13.11
CA LEU A 27 -19.38 -9.20 13.39
C LEU A 27 -18.70 -9.42 14.75
N THR A 28 -19.05 -10.51 15.44
CA THR A 28 -18.52 -10.83 16.77
C THR A 28 -17.17 -11.55 16.70
N GLU A 29 -16.86 -12.09 15.54
CA GLU A 29 -15.63 -12.76 15.19
C GLU A 29 -14.45 -11.79 15.32
N LYS A 30 -13.42 -12.24 16.03
CA LYS A 30 -12.18 -11.46 16.15
C LYS A 30 -11.31 -11.69 14.93
N VAL A 31 -10.68 -10.63 14.46
CA VAL A 31 -9.61 -10.73 13.46
C VAL A 31 -8.51 -11.63 14.01
N VAL A 32 -8.27 -12.76 13.35
CA VAL A 32 -7.23 -13.70 13.73
C VAL A 32 -5.90 -13.14 13.28
N ASN A 33 -5.11 -12.66 14.24
CA ASN A 33 -3.77 -12.16 13.99
C ASN A 33 -2.78 -13.19 14.52
N ASN A 34 -2.45 -14.17 13.68
CA ASN A 34 -1.39 -15.13 13.99
C ASN A 34 -0.08 -14.34 14.19
N LYS A 35 0.85 -14.74 15.06
CA LYS A 35 2.14 -14.04 15.11
C LYS A 35 2.92 -14.29 13.82
N ILE A 36 3.54 -13.25 13.23
CA ILE A 36 4.47 -13.42 12.10
C ILE A 36 5.57 -14.40 12.54
N LYS A 37 5.84 -15.42 11.72
CA LYS A 37 7.06 -16.25 11.86
C LYS A 37 8.24 -15.56 11.17
N GLU A 38 8.45 -14.29 11.48
CA GLU A 38 9.59 -13.51 11.00
C GLU A 38 10.79 -13.84 11.90
N PRO A 39 11.89 -14.36 11.33
CA PRO A 39 13.15 -14.49 12.03
C PRO A 39 13.63 -13.13 12.56
N HIS A 40 14.40 -13.13 13.64
CA HIS A 40 14.95 -11.90 14.22
C HIS A 40 15.90 -11.16 13.24
N ASP A 41 16.53 -11.90 12.33
CA ASP A 41 17.46 -11.42 11.31
C ASP A 41 16.79 -11.14 9.95
N ALA A 42 15.46 -11.13 9.89
CA ALA A 42 14.75 -10.79 8.67
C ALA A 42 15.08 -9.38 8.18
N PRO A 43 15.21 -9.18 6.85
CA PRO A 43 15.38 -7.86 6.29
C PRO A 43 14.15 -6.98 6.52
N GLU A 44 14.38 -5.71 6.83
CA GLU A 44 13.32 -4.70 6.91
C GLU A 44 12.70 -4.49 5.51
N LEU A 45 11.41 -4.77 5.38
CA LEU A 45 10.66 -4.58 4.14
C LEU A 45 10.12 -3.16 4.02
N VAL A 46 9.75 -2.50 5.12
CA VAL A 46 9.07 -1.20 5.08
C VAL A 46 9.99 -0.13 4.47
N GLY A 47 9.44 0.67 3.56
CA GLY A 47 10.17 1.70 2.82
C GLY A 47 11.09 1.17 1.73
N LYS A 48 11.11 -0.16 1.48
CA LYS A 48 11.88 -0.75 0.39
C LYS A 48 11.05 -0.84 -0.88
N ALA A 49 11.70 -0.52 -2.01
CA ALA A 49 11.15 -0.88 -3.30
C ALA A 49 11.37 -2.36 -3.57
N VAL A 50 10.42 -2.97 -4.25
CA VAL A 50 10.36 -4.41 -4.45
C VAL A 50 9.91 -4.75 -5.86
N GLU A 51 10.30 -5.93 -6.32
CA GLU A 51 9.65 -6.63 -7.42
C GLU A 51 8.80 -7.77 -6.82
N HIS A 52 7.52 -7.75 -7.13
CA HIS A 52 6.55 -8.77 -6.72
C HIS A 52 6.12 -9.56 -7.94
N LEU A 53 6.23 -10.88 -7.83
CA LEU A 53 5.95 -11.85 -8.87
C LEU A 53 4.53 -12.38 -8.67
N PHE A 54 3.72 -12.30 -9.71
CA PHE A 54 2.37 -12.83 -9.74
C PHE A 54 2.25 -13.89 -10.82
N GLU A 55 1.67 -15.04 -10.51
CA GLU A 55 1.37 -16.07 -11.49
C GLU A 55 0.03 -15.75 -12.17
N LYS A 56 0.02 -15.72 -13.50
CA LYS A 56 -1.21 -15.62 -14.30
C LYS A 56 -1.90 -16.98 -14.38
N GLU A 57 -3.15 -16.99 -14.85
CA GLU A 57 -3.93 -18.22 -15.07
C GLU A 57 -3.27 -19.22 -16.05
N ASP A 58 -2.45 -18.72 -16.97
CA ASP A 58 -1.69 -19.53 -17.94
C ASP A 58 -0.34 -20.03 -17.40
N GLY A 59 0.00 -19.71 -16.15
CA GLY A 59 1.27 -20.04 -15.50
C GLY A 59 2.42 -19.09 -15.84
N GLU A 60 2.21 -18.07 -16.67
CA GLU A 60 3.22 -17.04 -16.92
C GLU A 60 3.36 -16.16 -15.68
N LYS A 61 4.61 -15.85 -15.31
CA LYS A 61 4.88 -14.99 -14.17
C LYS A 61 5.04 -13.54 -14.61
N ASN A 62 4.32 -12.66 -13.93
CA ASN A 62 4.29 -11.22 -14.15
C ASN A 62 5.02 -10.49 -13.01
N GLU A 63 5.97 -9.63 -13.37
CA GLU A 63 6.71 -8.81 -12.41
C GLU A 63 6.12 -7.41 -12.27
N TRP A 64 5.86 -7.04 -11.02
CA TRP A 64 5.30 -5.76 -10.62
C TRP A 64 6.26 -5.04 -9.68
N ARG A 65 6.76 -3.89 -10.12
CA ARG A 65 7.60 -3.01 -9.29
C ARG A 65 6.72 -2.17 -8.38
N GLY A 66 7.05 -2.16 -7.09
CA GLY A 66 6.30 -1.46 -6.07
C GLY A 66 7.14 -0.96 -4.92
N MET A 67 6.46 -0.40 -3.91
CA MET A 67 7.05 0.11 -2.67
C MET A 67 6.24 -0.39 -1.49
N VAL A 68 6.91 -1.00 -0.52
CA VAL A 68 6.28 -1.39 0.75
C VAL A 68 6.16 -0.15 1.63
N LEU A 69 4.94 0.19 2.03
CA LEU A 69 4.65 1.48 2.68
C LEU A 69 4.71 1.40 4.20
N SER A 70 4.11 0.37 4.78
CA SER A 70 4.08 0.13 6.23
C SER A 70 3.49 -1.24 6.54
N ARG A 71 3.62 -1.69 7.79
CA ARG A 71 2.80 -2.78 8.31
C ARG A 71 1.35 -2.32 8.49
N ALA A 72 0.40 -3.20 8.20
CA ALA A 72 -1.01 -2.92 8.42
C ALA A 72 -1.31 -2.84 9.93
N PRO A 73 -2.16 -1.90 10.37
CA PRO A 73 -2.31 -1.58 11.79
C PRO A 73 -3.06 -2.66 12.60
N ILE A 74 -4.00 -3.37 11.98
CA ILE A 74 -4.85 -4.38 12.66
C ILE A 74 -4.35 -5.79 12.35
N MET A 75 -4.22 -6.11 11.06
CA MET A 75 -3.64 -7.38 10.60
C MET A 75 -2.12 -7.24 10.54
N THR A 76 -1.46 -7.30 11.70
CA THR A 76 -0.04 -6.91 11.83
C THR A 76 0.94 -7.78 11.02
N ASN A 77 0.49 -8.93 10.50
CA ASN A 77 1.27 -9.78 9.60
C ASN A 77 1.20 -9.37 8.13
N TRP A 78 0.39 -8.36 7.82
CA TRP A 78 0.17 -7.86 6.49
C TRP A 78 0.87 -6.52 6.33
N TYR A 79 1.22 -6.20 5.10
CA TYR A 79 1.92 -4.99 4.72
C TYR A 79 1.11 -4.24 3.69
N TYR A 80 1.07 -2.92 3.82
CA TYR A 80 0.62 -2.04 2.77
C TYR A 80 1.69 -1.91 1.70
N ILE A 81 1.28 -2.03 0.43
CA ILE A 81 2.14 -1.92 -0.74
C ILE A 81 1.38 -1.24 -1.87
N THR A 82 2.09 -0.54 -2.72
CA THR A 82 1.55 0.01 -3.97
C THR A 82 2.51 -0.29 -5.12
N TYR A 83 2.01 -0.27 -6.35
CA TYR A 83 2.78 -0.62 -7.55
C TYR A 83 2.85 0.54 -8.53
N LYS A 84 3.95 0.63 -9.27
CA LYS A 84 4.15 1.69 -10.27
C LYS A 84 3.12 1.62 -11.41
N LYS A 85 2.76 0.41 -11.84
CA LYS A 85 1.80 0.17 -12.93
C LYS A 85 0.35 0.36 -12.49
N ASP A 86 0.08 0.22 -11.20
CA ASP A 86 -1.25 0.39 -10.61
C ASP A 86 -1.10 1.03 -9.21
N PRO A 87 -1.15 2.37 -9.13
CA PRO A 87 -0.85 3.13 -7.90
C PRO A 87 -2.04 3.13 -6.91
N VAL A 88 -2.66 1.97 -6.73
CA VAL A 88 -3.68 1.69 -5.71
C VAL A 88 -3.01 1.12 -4.46
N LEU A 89 -3.69 1.22 -3.32
CA LEU A 89 -3.23 0.61 -2.07
C LEU A 89 -3.65 -0.86 -2.00
N TYR A 90 -2.66 -1.74 -1.94
CA TYR A 90 -2.82 -3.17 -1.72
C TYR A 90 -2.36 -3.56 -0.33
N MET A 91 -2.78 -4.75 0.10
CA MET A 91 -2.32 -5.34 1.34
C MET A 91 -2.07 -6.83 1.18
N TYR A 92 -0.85 -7.29 1.51
CA TYR A 92 -0.40 -8.68 1.35
C TYR A 92 0.43 -9.16 2.55
N GLN A 93 0.56 -10.47 2.72
CA GLN A 93 1.51 -11.10 3.64
C GLN A 93 2.91 -11.18 3.01
N LEU A 94 3.52 -10.02 2.74
CA LEU A 94 4.74 -9.90 1.95
C LEU A 94 5.94 -10.72 2.45
N TRP A 95 6.00 -11.01 3.75
CA TRP A 95 7.04 -11.87 4.30
C TRP A 95 6.97 -13.31 3.77
N ASP A 96 5.76 -13.83 3.58
CA ASP A 96 5.58 -15.17 3.02
C ASP A 96 5.95 -15.17 1.52
N ASN A 97 5.64 -14.10 0.78
CA ASN A 97 6.09 -13.93 -0.61
C ASN A 97 7.62 -13.82 -0.71
N TYR A 98 8.26 -13.09 0.20
CA TYR A 98 9.72 -12.98 0.25
C TYR A 98 10.38 -14.33 0.48
N LYS A 99 9.87 -15.11 1.44
CA LYS A 99 10.35 -16.47 1.71
C LYS A 99 10.15 -17.44 0.54
N ALA A 100 9.03 -17.31 -0.18
CA ALA A 100 8.74 -18.12 -1.36
C ALA A 100 9.60 -17.73 -2.58
N GLY A 101 10.28 -16.58 -2.53
CA GLY A 101 11.05 -16.03 -3.66
C GLY A 101 10.19 -15.26 -4.67
N ASP A 102 8.92 -15.02 -4.36
CA ASP A 102 8.00 -14.23 -5.18
C ASP A 102 8.11 -12.72 -4.89
N LEU A 103 8.82 -12.31 -3.84
CA LEU A 103 9.11 -10.91 -3.54
C LEU A 103 10.62 -10.68 -3.43
N ARG A 104 11.14 -9.73 -4.20
CA ARG A 104 12.56 -9.34 -4.19
C ARG A 104 12.71 -7.88 -3.79
N ILE A 105 13.57 -7.60 -2.80
CA ILE A 105 13.98 -6.24 -2.45
C ILE A 105 14.94 -5.71 -3.52
N LEU A 106 14.66 -4.53 -4.06
CA LEU A 106 15.51 -3.86 -5.03
C LEU A 106 16.62 -3.03 -4.36
N PRO A 107 17.84 -2.99 -4.91
CA PRO A 107 18.92 -2.14 -4.41
C PRO A 107 18.54 -0.65 -4.41
N GLU A 108 18.96 0.11 -3.39
CA GLU A 108 18.64 1.54 -3.26
C GLU A 108 19.14 2.38 -4.45
N ALA A 109 20.24 1.99 -5.08
CA ALA A 109 20.76 2.64 -6.28
C ALA A 109 19.77 2.60 -7.45
N GLU A 110 19.01 1.50 -7.59
CA GLU A 110 17.97 1.36 -8.59
C GLU A 110 16.73 2.19 -8.24
N ASN A 111 16.55 2.54 -6.97
CA ASN A 111 15.37 3.22 -6.44
C ASN A 111 15.53 4.74 -6.32
N LYS A 112 16.67 5.32 -6.75
CA LYS A 112 16.90 6.78 -6.68
C LYS A 112 15.79 7.62 -7.31
N HIS A 113 15.12 7.10 -8.32
CA HIS A 113 14.02 7.78 -9.00
C HIS A 113 12.67 7.69 -8.25
N LEU A 114 12.57 6.85 -7.20
CA LEU A 114 11.40 6.71 -6.33
C LEU A 114 11.58 7.47 -5.01
N LEU A 115 12.79 7.91 -4.69
CA LEU A 115 13.07 8.79 -3.57
C LEU A 115 12.91 10.24 -4.06
N PRO A 116 12.33 11.15 -3.25
CA PRO A 116 12.29 12.57 -3.60
C PRO A 116 13.70 13.08 -3.91
N ALA A 117 13.95 13.49 -5.15
CA ALA A 117 15.29 13.79 -5.67
C ALA A 117 16.02 14.93 -4.93
N ASP A 118 15.27 15.77 -4.22
CA ASP A 118 15.75 17.02 -3.63
C ASP A 118 15.98 16.96 -2.11
N ARG A 119 15.79 15.78 -1.48
CA ARG A 119 15.81 15.69 -0.01
C ARG A 119 17.23 15.75 0.53
N LYS A 120 17.56 16.80 1.29
CA LYS A 120 18.80 16.82 2.08
C LYS A 120 18.64 15.93 3.33
N PRO A 121 19.69 15.20 3.75
CA PRO A 121 19.66 14.48 5.02
C PRO A 121 19.37 15.46 6.17
N GLY A 122 18.29 15.22 6.92
CA GLY A 122 17.88 16.07 8.06
C GLY A 122 16.74 17.07 7.78
N GLU A 123 16.20 17.12 6.56
CA GLU A 123 15.04 17.96 6.24
C GLU A 123 13.73 17.27 6.70
N GLU A 124 13.10 17.86 7.73
CA GLU A 124 11.74 17.52 8.14
C GLU A 124 10.78 18.02 7.07
N THR A 125 10.19 17.08 6.32
CA THR A 125 9.14 17.38 5.37
C THR A 125 7.89 17.81 6.13
N GLU A 126 7.31 18.94 5.74
CA GLU A 126 6.00 19.36 6.19
C GLU A 126 4.97 18.22 5.95
N SER A 127 4.14 17.97 6.94
CA SER A 127 3.05 16.99 6.79
C SER A 127 2.02 17.53 5.79
N LEU A 128 1.77 16.74 4.76
CA LEU A 128 0.69 16.95 3.79
C LEU A 128 -0.62 16.32 4.27
N VAL A 129 -0.62 15.52 5.32
CA VAL A 129 -1.83 14.87 5.85
C VAL A 129 -2.87 15.92 6.22
N GLY A 130 -4.09 15.74 5.73
CA GLY A 130 -5.21 16.67 5.89
C GLY A 130 -5.27 17.78 4.84
N LYS A 131 -4.25 17.92 3.96
CA LYS A 131 -4.31 18.87 2.85
C LYS A 131 -5.20 18.32 1.73
N GLN A 132 -6.01 19.21 1.14
CA GLN A 132 -6.75 18.91 -0.08
C GLN A 132 -5.80 18.92 -1.28
N VAL A 133 -6.06 18.04 -2.22
CA VAL A 133 -5.32 17.92 -3.47
C VAL A 133 -6.28 17.88 -4.64
N GLU A 134 -5.81 18.35 -5.78
CA GLU A 134 -6.59 18.37 -7.01
C GLU A 134 -5.73 17.85 -8.15
N TYR A 135 -6.32 17.06 -9.04
CA TYR A 135 -5.68 16.66 -10.28
C TYR A 135 -6.69 16.69 -11.43
N VAL A 136 -6.19 16.83 -12.65
CA VAL A 136 -6.99 16.80 -13.86
C VAL A 136 -6.65 15.51 -14.60
N THR A 137 -7.67 14.68 -14.85
CA THR A 137 -7.53 13.45 -15.63
C THR A 137 -7.18 13.78 -17.08
N ASP A 138 -6.68 12.79 -17.84
CA ASP A 138 -6.42 12.93 -19.28
C ASP A 138 -7.66 13.36 -20.09
N LYS A 139 -8.86 13.14 -19.55
CA LYS A 139 -10.14 13.56 -20.13
C LYS A 139 -10.54 14.99 -19.75
N GLY A 140 -9.69 15.73 -19.05
CA GLY A 140 -9.97 17.10 -18.58
C GLY A 140 -10.89 17.16 -17.36
N VAL A 141 -11.28 16.02 -16.76
CA VAL A 141 -12.12 15.99 -15.57
C VAL A 141 -11.26 16.31 -14.35
N LYS A 142 -11.63 17.36 -13.62
CA LYS A 142 -11.03 17.73 -12.34
C LYS A 142 -11.50 16.76 -11.25
N LYS A 143 -10.56 16.26 -10.47
CA LYS A 143 -10.75 15.35 -9.36
C LYS A 143 -10.13 15.95 -8.11
N THR A 144 -10.84 15.86 -7.00
CA THR A 144 -10.40 16.34 -5.69
C THR A 144 -10.10 15.15 -4.79
N GLY A 145 -9.27 15.41 -3.79
CA GLY A 145 -8.90 14.38 -2.82
C GLY A 145 -8.35 14.95 -1.53
N LEU A 146 -8.18 14.08 -0.55
CA LEU A 146 -7.58 14.39 0.75
C LEU A 146 -6.38 13.48 0.98
N VAL A 147 -5.25 14.06 1.40
CA VAL A 147 -4.11 13.27 1.85
C VAL A 147 -4.43 12.68 3.23
N ILE A 148 -4.54 11.37 3.33
CA ILE A 148 -4.93 10.67 4.58
C ILE A 148 -3.76 9.95 5.25
N TYR A 149 -2.66 9.76 4.53
CA TYR A 149 -1.45 9.14 5.06
C TYR A 149 -0.22 9.62 4.28
N GLN A 150 0.90 9.77 4.96
CA GLN A 150 2.18 10.13 4.37
C GLN A 150 3.26 9.18 4.87
N HIS A 151 3.88 8.49 3.92
CA HIS A 151 5.17 7.86 4.07
C HIS A 151 6.25 8.76 3.46
N VAL A 152 7.52 8.47 3.76
CA VAL A 152 8.67 9.24 3.24
C VAL A 152 8.68 9.34 1.71
N THR A 153 8.18 8.32 1.01
CA THR A 153 8.26 8.20 -0.45
C THR A 153 6.90 8.22 -1.15
N ALA A 154 5.79 8.18 -0.41
CA ALA A 154 4.45 8.07 -0.99
C ALA A 154 3.40 8.67 -0.05
N VAL A 155 2.33 9.20 -0.65
CA VAL A 155 1.12 9.63 0.07
C VAL A 155 -0.06 8.78 -0.37
N ILE A 156 -0.98 8.52 0.56
CA ILE A 156 -2.27 7.90 0.24
C ILE A 156 -3.30 9.01 0.22
N ILE A 157 -4.04 9.07 -0.89
CA ILE A 157 -5.00 10.13 -1.20
C ILE A 157 -6.37 9.48 -1.40
N THR A 158 -7.42 10.04 -0.80
CA THR A 158 -8.81 9.69 -1.18
C THR A 158 -9.18 10.42 -2.45
N VAL A 159 -9.98 9.82 -3.32
CA VAL A 159 -10.44 10.47 -4.57
C VAL A 159 -11.96 10.50 -4.58
N ASP A 160 -12.52 11.69 -4.80
CA ASP A 160 -13.97 11.93 -4.96
C ASP A 160 -14.42 11.84 -6.43
#